data_AF-A0ABD3R8H6-F1
#
_entry.id   AF-A0ABD3R8H6-F1
#
_cell.length_a   1.000
_cell.length_b   1.000
_cell.length_c   1.000
_cell.angle_alpha   90.00
_cell.angle_beta   90.00
_cell.angle_gamma   90.00
#
_symmetry.space_group_name_H-M   'P 1'
#
loop_
_entity.id
_entity.type
_entity.pdbx_description
1 polymer ?
#
loop_
_entity_poly.entity_id
_entity_poly.type
_entity_poly.pdbx_seq_one_letter_code
_entity_poly.pdbx_strand_id
1 'polypeptide(L)'
;MLHAQYFNLFMMDLLRNRAADLYRTKGLLSFHGQGDTKFVFQGVHEQINFGPAKNPWKADEKRENKFVFIGRNLDRKELTEGLMECLYKEEKKE
;
A
#
# COMPACT_ATOMS: atom_id res chain seq x y z
N MET A 1 4.29 6.96 -7.28
CA MET A 1 4.48 5.49 -7.13
C MET A 1 5.08 5.23 -5.75
N LEU A 2 5.04 4.00 -5.26
CA LEU A 2 5.58 3.61 -3.95
C LEU A 2 6.96 2.95 -4.08
N HIS A 3 7.78 3.09 -3.05
CA HIS A 3 8.98 2.28 -2.86
C HIS A 3 8.60 0.95 -2.20
N ALA A 4 8.83 -0.18 -2.89
CA ALA A 4 8.32 -1.49 -2.48
C ALA A 4 8.81 -1.93 -1.09
N GLN A 5 10.09 -1.68 -0.78
CA GLN A 5 10.68 -2.04 0.51
C GLN A 5 10.07 -1.23 1.66
N TYR A 6 9.83 0.07 1.47
CA TYR A 6 9.29 0.93 2.52
C TYR A 6 7.83 0.59 2.80
N PHE A 7 7.07 0.32 1.73
CA PHE A 7 5.72 -0.16 1.86
C PHE A 7 5.64 -1.50 2.62
N ASN A 8 6.54 -2.45 2.31
CA ASN A 8 6.58 -3.72 3.02
C ASN A 8 6.86 -3.54 4.52
N LEU A 9 7.84 -2.70 4.88
CA LEU A 9 8.17 -2.40 6.27
C LEU A 9 6.98 -1.73 6.99
N PHE A 10 6.35 -0.74 6.37
CA PHE A 10 5.14 -0.09 6.89
C PHE A 10 4.02 -1.10 7.17
N MET A 11 3.72 -1.99 6.21
CA MET A 11 2.66 -2.99 6.37
C MET A 11 2.99 -4.01 7.47
N MET A 12 4.25 -4.43 7.60
CA MET A 12 4.69 -5.34 8.66
C MET A 12 4.54 -4.71 10.05
N ASP A 13 4.89 -3.44 10.20
CA ASP A 13 4.73 -2.70 11.46
C ASP A 13 3.24 -2.50 11.80
N LEU A 14 2.45 -2.06 10.82
CA LEU A 14 1.01 -1.87 10.98
C LEU A 14 0.31 -3.16 11.41
N LEU A 15 0.63 -4.28 10.79
CA LEU A 15 0.06 -5.58 11.17
C LEU A 15 0.52 -6.02 12.56
N ARG A 16 1.81 -5.87 12.89
CA ARG A 16 2.33 -6.24 14.21
C ARG A 16 1.63 -5.48 15.33
N ASN A 17 1.40 -4.19 15.14
CA ASN A 17 0.90 -3.30 16.19
C ASN A 17 -0.63 -3.20 16.22
N ARG A 18 -1.30 -3.36 15.07
CA ARG A 18 -2.73 -3.02 14.89
C ARG A 18 -3.57 -4.12 14.23
N ALA A 19 -3.06 -5.33 13.98
CA ALA A 19 -3.83 -6.38 13.30
C ALA A 19 -5.19 -6.69 13.96
N ALA A 20 -5.27 -6.72 15.30
CA ALA A 20 -6.51 -6.98 16.03
C ALA A 20 -7.59 -5.90 15.82
N ASP A 21 -7.17 -4.68 15.49
CA ASP A 21 -8.06 -3.54 15.26
C ASP A 21 -8.42 -3.37 13.77
N LEU A 22 -7.74 -4.08 12.87
CA LEU A 22 -8.00 -4.10 11.44
C LEU A 22 -9.01 -5.22 11.11
N TYR A 23 -10.18 -4.86 10.62
CA TYR A 23 -11.21 -5.80 10.19
C TYR A 23 -11.07 -6.15 8.72
N ARG A 24 -10.85 -5.13 7.89
CA ARG A 24 -10.66 -5.33 6.46
C ARG A 24 -9.68 -4.31 5.91
N THR A 25 -8.77 -4.77 5.09
CA THR A 25 -7.84 -3.92 4.35
C THR A 25 -7.94 -4.22 2.87
N LYS A 26 -7.87 -3.18 2.04
CA LYS A 26 -7.71 -3.31 0.61
C LYS A 26 -6.77 -2.23 0.11
N GLY A 27 -5.98 -2.56 -0.89
CA GLY A 27 -5.30 -1.52 -1.63
C GLY A 27 -5.01 -1.88 -3.08
N LEU A 28 -4.90 -0.82 -3.86
CA LEU A 28 -4.46 -0.79 -5.24
C LEU A 28 -3.15 -0.02 -5.25
N LEU A 29 -2.11 -0.62 -5.82
CA LEU A 29 -0.74 -0.18 -5.64
C LEU A 29 -0.02 -0.07 -6.98
N SER A 30 0.81 0.94 -7.09
CA SER A 30 1.76 1.17 -8.17
C SER A 30 3.14 1.41 -7.56
N PHE A 31 4.04 0.46 -7.80
CA PHE A 31 5.43 0.53 -7.34
C PHE A 31 6.35 1.10 -8.41
N HIS A 32 7.36 1.85 -7.97
CA HIS A 32 8.43 2.30 -8.84
C HIS A 32 9.24 1.10 -9.36
N GLY A 33 9.65 1.14 -10.63
CA GLY A 33 10.44 0.08 -11.26
C GLY A 33 9.66 -1.18 -11.67
N GLN A 34 8.33 -1.23 -11.51
CA GLN A 34 7.50 -2.40 -11.81
C GLN A 34 6.72 -2.31 -13.14
N GLY A 35 7.10 -1.39 -14.03
CA GLY A 35 6.47 -1.24 -15.34
C GLY A 35 4.97 -0.91 -15.24
N ASP A 36 4.14 -1.63 -15.98
CA ASP A 36 2.67 -1.57 -15.98
C ASP A 36 2.01 -2.56 -15.01
N THR A 37 2.80 -3.28 -14.22
CA THR A 37 2.26 -4.22 -13.24
C THR A 37 1.43 -3.49 -12.19
N LYS A 38 0.17 -3.88 -12.10
CA LYS A 38 -0.77 -3.40 -11.08
C LYS A 38 -0.74 -4.36 -9.92
N PHE A 39 -0.59 -3.85 -8.70
CA PHE A 39 -0.60 -4.68 -7.50
C PHE A 39 -1.86 -4.41 -6.71
N VAL A 40 -2.38 -5.46 -6.09
CA VAL A 40 -3.49 -5.34 -5.14
C VAL A 40 -3.14 -6.11 -3.89
N PHE A 41 -3.66 -5.62 -2.76
CA PHE A 41 -3.75 -6.43 -1.57
C PHE A 41 -5.14 -6.40 -0.99
N GLN A 42 -5.47 -7.46 -0.29
CA GLN A 42 -6.67 -7.58 0.48
C GLN A 42 -6.35 -8.33 1.76
N GLY A 43 -6.85 -7.82 2.87
CA GLY A 43 -6.75 -8.47 4.16
C GLY A 43 -8.09 -8.56 4.88
N VAL A 44 -8.27 -9.65 5.61
CA VAL A 44 -9.38 -9.88 6.54
C VAL A 44 -8.77 -10.32 7.85
N HIS A 45 -8.93 -9.48 8.88
CA HIS A 45 -8.19 -9.64 10.14
C HIS A 45 -6.68 -9.76 9.91
N GLU A 46 -6.07 -10.86 10.35
CA GLU A 46 -4.61 -11.09 10.29
C GLU A 46 -4.14 -11.66 8.95
N GLN A 47 -5.06 -12.13 8.10
CA GLN A 47 -4.70 -12.67 6.80
C GLN A 47 -4.60 -11.55 5.78
N ILE A 48 -3.41 -11.33 5.21
CA ILE A 48 -3.20 -10.45 4.06
C ILE A 48 -2.75 -11.28 2.86
N ASN A 49 -3.42 -11.07 1.74
CA ASN A 49 -2.99 -11.54 0.43
C ASN A 49 -2.55 -10.33 -0.40
N PHE A 50 -1.31 -10.37 -0.90
CA PHE A 50 -0.70 -9.36 -1.75
C PHE A 50 -0.17 -10.02 -3.02
N GLY A 51 -0.42 -9.40 -4.16
CA GLY A 51 0.09 -9.89 -5.44
C GLY A 51 -0.27 -9.02 -6.63
N PRO A 52 0.19 -9.41 -7.83
CA PRO A 52 -0.22 -8.75 -9.05
C PRO A 52 -1.73 -8.90 -9.27
N ALA A 53 -2.37 -7.81 -9.68
CA ALA A 53 -3.74 -7.81 -10.13
C ALA A 53 -3.86 -8.59 -11.44
N LYS A 54 -5.05 -9.14 -11.70
CA LYS A 54 -5.34 -9.87 -12.96
C LYS A 54 -5.07 -9.03 -14.21
N ASN A 55 -5.33 -7.73 -14.12
CA ASN A 55 -5.15 -6.79 -15.23
C ASN A 55 -4.06 -5.78 -14.87
N PRO A 56 -3.07 -5.55 -15.75
CA PRO A 56 -2.09 -4.48 -15.57
C PRO A 56 -2.75 -3.09 -15.68
N TRP A 57 -1.96 -2.05 -15.43
CA TRP A 57 -2.35 -0.67 -15.73
C TRP A 57 -2.50 -0.48 -17.23
N LYS A 58 -3.63 0.06 -17.70
CA LYS A 58 -3.77 0.45 -19.11
C LYS A 58 -2.94 1.70 -19.41
N ALA A 59 -2.60 1.94 -20.68
CA ALA A 59 -1.81 3.10 -21.09
C ALA A 59 -2.51 4.44 -20.80
N ASP A 60 -3.84 4.45 -20.85
CA ASP A 60 -4.74 5.57 -20.58
C ASP A 60 -5.19 5.67 -19.10
N GLU A 61 -4.83 4.69 -18.27
CA GLU A 61 -5.27 4.64 -16.87
C GLU A 61 -4.31 5.41 -15.96
N LYS A 62 -4.87 6.33 -15.17
CA LYS A 62 -4.10 7.06 -14.16
C LYS A 62 -3.61 6.09 -13.08
N ARG A 63 -2.28 5.94 -13.01
CA ARG A 63 -1.64 5.13 -11.96
C ARG A 63 -1.75 5.84 -10.62
N GLU A 64 -2.52 5.26 -9.72
CA GLU A 64 -2.76 5.80 -8.39
C GLU A 64 -2.70 4.71 -7.33
N ASN A 65 -2.32 5.11 -6.12
CA ASN A 65 -2.38 4.23 -4.96
C ASN A 65 -3.67 4.53 -4.21
N LYS A 66 -4.48 3.50 -3.96
CA LYS A 66 -5.70 3.61 -3.16
C LYS A 66 -5.63 2.62 -2.02
N PHE A 67 -6.05 3.07 -0.84
CA PHE A 67 -6.04 2.28 0.37
C PHE A 67 -7.38 2.41 1.07
N VAL A 68 -7.88 1.29 1.58
CA VAL A 68 -9.09 1.22 2.39
C VAL A 68 -8.74 0.39 3.63
N PHE A 69 -8.76 1.03 4.79
CA PHE A 69 -8.63 0.37 6.08
C PHE A 69 -9.96 0.50 6.82
N ILE A 70 -10.50 -0.62 7.26
CA ILE A 70 -11.73 -0.70 8.04
C ILE A 70 -11.37 -1.37 9.36
N GLY A 71 -11.69 -0.71 10.46
CA GLY A 71 -11.28 -1.14 11.79
C GLY A 71 -11.75 -0.18 12.86
N ARG A 72 -11.26 -0.37 14.09
CA ARG A 72 -11.51 0.51 15.24
C ARG A 72 -10.22 1.18 15.68
N ASN A 73 -10.34 2.32 16.39
CA ASN A 73 -9.18 3.07 16.91
C ASN A 73 -8.10 3.38 15.87
N LEU A 74 -8.50 3.53 14.59
CA LEU A 74 -7.58 3.85 13.50
C LEU A 74 -7.33 5.35 13.47
N ASP A 75 -6.06 5.75 13.61
CA ASP A 75 -5.66 7.14 13.41
C ASP A 75 -5.41 7.38 11.91
N ARG A 76 -6.30 8.15 11.28
CA ARG A 76 -6.20 8.50 9.86
C ARG A 76 -4.93 9.26 9.54
N LYS A 77 -4.48 10.15 10.43
CA LYS A 77 -3.30 10.99 10.21
C LYS A 77 -2.04 10.12 10.24
N GLU A 78 -1.89 9.29 11.26
CA GLU A 78 -0.77 8.34 11.40
C GLU A 78 -0.66 7.43 10.16
N LEU A 79 -1.78 6.80 9.75
CA LEU A 79 -1.82 5.93 8.58
C LEU A 79 -1.47 6.68 7.29
N THR A 80 -1.95 7.92 7.15
CA THR A 80 -1.67 8.72 5.96
C THR A 80 -0.19 9.10 5.92
N GLU A 81 0.38 9.55 7.04
CA GLU A 81 1.79 9.95 7.13
C GLU A 81 2.72 8.78 6.84
N GLY A 82 2.50 7.60 7.45
CA GLY A 82 3.30 6.41 7.17
C GLY A 82 3.21 5.95 5.71
N LEU A 83 2.05 6.06 5.08
CA LEU A 83 1.91 5.79 3.64
C LEU A 83 2.61 6.83 2.76
N MET A 84 2.63 8.10 3.16
CA MET A 84 3.35 9.16 2.44
C MET A 84 4.87 8.95 2.50
N GLU A 85 5.39 8.37 3.58
CA GLU A 85 6.80 7.98 3.68
C GLU A 85 7.18 6.85 2.72
N CYS A 86 6.19 6.03 2.33
CA CYS A 86 6.38 4.97 1.34
C CYS A 86 6.42 5.50 -0.10
N LEU A 87 6.15 6.78 -0.35
CA LEU A 87 6.24 7.35 -1.69
C LEU A 87 7.68 7.29 -2.19
N TYR A 88 7.84 6.83 -3.43
CA TYR A 88 9.12 6.89 -4.11
C TYR A 88 9.52 8.36 -4.28
N LYS A 89 10.65 8.75 -3.70
CA LYS A 89 11.28 10.06 -3.87
C LYS A 89 12.48 9.83 -4.77
N GLU A 90 12.54 10.51 -5.90
CA GLU A 90 13.78 10.55 -6.69
C GLU A 90 14.85 11.24 -5.83
N GLU A 91 15.94 10.53 -5.57
CA GLU A 91 17.14 11.18 -5.07
C GLU A 91 17.59 12.18 -6.15
N LYS A 92 17.39 13.47 -5.89
CA LYS A 92 18.08 14.50 -6.66
C LYS A 92 19.56 14.31 -6.37
N LYS A 93 20.29 13.69 -7.31
CA LYS A 93 21.74 13.84 -7.38
C LYS A 93 22.00 15.30 -7.71
N GLU A 94 22.40 16.07 -6.70
CA GLU A 94 23.13 17.33 -6.87
C GLU A 94 24.59 17.05 -7.25
#